data_AF-A0A220UCY5-F1
#
_entry.id   AF-A0A220UCY5-F1
#
_cell.length_a   1.000
_cell.length_b   1.000
_cell.length_c   1.000
_cell.angle_alpha   90.00
_cell.angle_beta   90.00
_cell.angle_gamma   90.00
#
_symmetry.space_group_name_H-M   'P 1'
#
loop_
_entity.id
_entity.type
_entity.pdbx_description
1 polymer ?
#
loop_
_entity_poly.entity_id
_entity_poly.type
_entity_poly.pdbx_seq_one_letter_code
_entity_poly.pdbx_strand_id
1 'polypeptide(L)'
;MTSPHARLLPPLRDLPAPPELPLDSPSLVPPGEIIAESQAALRRRLLRMLWAPALVLLGLWYLLLVLYVSGASPTFWFVALLGALADPSFLETAIRSLGFTRAGLGTAFLVLPAAATLLSVPTALLAPSLLAGVLPRRFLSEHAFQRAVATRITAMLMLPPVLVVLLLPLSVLLEVPQPWSGFGAGPLSSWCLALGALQVAWLLVRRCVPASKLLGITDAEVLATTSRIDRDLGRRAAAAAQVRAQDRRHLPPNLGTAVLGGAGTPRGALRALGLIARSSLKWVVPAAVGTGWVIFGITDMVTVFSRFASTDLTQMSSPLHWPQLVVAAPIAGLVLLGLALSPALAVILSATQRDQVRDQRTHEDWAHRARVNPWEARAVALTGWFAAGWMLLGAMLAALALQLLQIATALSWVWIVMIVLVLAPLQGLAAAAAMRSGLRDVLYGPAGRYMRRESPYALVVPDIGTRTDRAGDPAVRAALRRRLQAGAGDHALELLDLDAAGEQLWVDASMPGAADTAVREADLARGTLPDFGGEGSAFTGGGQVPAEIAAPQEGIPDSLAELRDRRG
;
A
#
# COMPACT_ATOMS: atom_id res chain seq x y z
N MET A 1 28.18 15.52 26.49
CA MET A 1 29.14 16.65 26.52
C MET A 1 29.65 16.89 25.11
N THR A 2 29.72 18.13 24.65
CA THR A 2 30.24 18.50 23.32
C THR A 2 31.63 19.11 23.46
N SER A 3 32.52 18.85 22.49
CA SER A 3 33.89 19.36 22.48
C SER A 3 33.94 20.90 22.57
N PRO A 4 34.86 21.50 23.35
CA PRO A 4 35.02 22.95 23.47
C PRO A 4 35.46 23.65 22.17
N HIS A 5 35.83 22.89 21.13
CA HIS A 5 36.22 23.43 19.82
C HIS A 5 35.17 23.20 18.71
N ALA A 6 33.96 22.73 19.07
CA ALA A 6 32.88 22.54 18.11
C ALA A 6 32.28 23.90 17.66
N ARG A 7 32.85 24.48 16.61
CA ARG A 7 32.35 25.70 15.96
C ARG A 7 30.86 25.52 15.61
N LEU A 8 29.99 26.34 16.18
CA LEU A 8 28.55 26.25 15.95
C LEU A 8 28.25 26.60 14.49
N LEU A 9 27.77 25.62 13.71
CA LEU A 9 27.37 25.83 12.31
C LEU A 9 26.21 26.83 12.23
N PRO A 10 26.18 27.71 11.20
CA PRO A 10 25.10 28.66 10.99
C PRO A 10 23.77 27.94 10.73
N PRO A 11 22.62 28.57 11.05
CA PRO A 11 21.31 27.99 10.82
C PRO A 11 20.99 27.85 9.32
N LEU A 12 20.28 26.77 8.98
CA LEU A 12 20.01 26.39 7.60
C LEU A 12 18.75 27.09 7.06
N ARG A 13 18.84 28.42 6.91
CA ARG A 13 17.70 29.30 6.60
C ARG A 13 17.24 29.26 5.13
N ASP A 14 18.19 29.24 4.21
CA ASP A 14 17.99 29.62 2.79
C ASP A 14 18.37 28.51 1.80
N LEU A 15 18.29 27.24 2.22
CA LEU A 15 18.54 26.12 1.31
C LEU A 15 17.41 26.03 0.27
N PRO A 16 17.74 25.81 -1.02
CA PRO A 16 16.72 25.66 -2.06
C PRO A 16 15.84 24.45 -1.77
N ALA A 17 14.58 24.54 -2.17
CA ALA A 17 13.67 23.39 -2.15
C ALA A 17 14.30 22.21 -2.93
N PRO A 18 14.08 20.95 -2.50
CA PRO A 18 14.56 19.81 -3.27
C PRO A 18 13.99 19.87 -4.70
N PRO A 19 14.82 19.75 -5.74
CA PRO A 19 14.35 19.80 -7.12
C PRO A 19 13.42 18.60 -7.39
N GLU A 20 12.32 18.84 -8.09
CA GLU A 20 11.46 17.76 -8.58
C GLU A 20 12.15 17.02 -9.72
N LEU A 21 12.07 15.70 -9.70
CA LEU A 21 12.51 14.84 -10.78
C LEU A 21 11.56 14.98 -11.98
N PRO A 22 12.08 14.95 -13.22
CA PRO A 22 11.23 14.96 -14.40
C PRO A 22 10.26 13.78 -14.38
N LEU A 23 9.00 14.03 -14.75
CA LEU A 23 7.99 12.99 -14.92
C LEU A 23 8.49 11.97 -15.94
N ASP A 24 8.41 10.68 -15.61
CA ASP A 24 8.76 9.62 -16.56
C ASP A 24 7.78 9.62 -17.73
N SER A 25 8.31 9.56 -18.94
CA SER A 25 7.51 9.41 -20.15
C SER A 25 6.70 8.12 -20.06
N PRO A 26 5.36 8.15 -20.27
CA PRO A 26 4.52 6.95 -20.16
C PRO A 26 4.85 5.87 -21.20
N SER A 27 5.63 6.22 -22.24
CA SER A 27 6.16 5.31 -23.26
C SER A 27 7.39 4.50 -22.84
N LEU A 28 8.02 4.82 -21.69
CA LEU A 28 9.27 4.20 -21.25
C LEU A 28 9.12 3.72 -19.79
N VAL A 29 8.46 2.59 -19.58
CA VAL A 29 8.41 1.92 -18.27
C VAL A 29 9.82 1.40 -17.94
N PRO A 30 10.52 1.94 -16.92
CA PRO A 30 11.90 1.55 -16.65
C PRO A 30 11.95 0.16 -15.95
N PRO A 31 12.98 -0.68 -16.21
CA PRO A 31 13.08 -2.04 -15.67
C PRO A 31 13.08 -2.22 -14.13
N GLY A 32 13.03 -1.14 -13.35
CA GLY A 32 12.88 -1.18 -11.89
C GLY A 32 11.47 -0.84 -11.38
N GLU A 33 10.50 -0.62 -12.27
CA GLU A 33 9.09 -0.40 -11.87
C GLU A 33 8.24 -1.67 -11.87
N ILE A 34 8.87 -2.79 -12.22
CA ILE A 34 8.26 -4.08 -12.45
C ILE A 34 8.14 -4.81 -11.10
N ILE A 35 7.02 -5.47 -10.86
CA ILE A 35 6.72 -6.10 -9.56
C ILE A 35 6.75 -7.63 -9.61
N ALA A 36 6.52 -8.24 -10.76
CA ALA A 36 6.67 -9.68 -10.99
C ALA A 36 6.72 -10.01 -12.50
N GLU A 37 7.13 -11.24 -12.80
CA GLU A 37 7.29 -11.81 -14.15
C GLU A 37 6.00 -11.78 -15.01
N SER A 38 4.82 -11.81 -14.37
CA SER A 38 3.50 -11.65 -14.98
C SER A 38 2.41 -11.57 -13.90
N GLN A 39 1.23 -11.01 -14.20
CA GLN A 39 0.05 -11.14 -13.33
C GLN A 39 -0.37 -12.61 -13.17
N ALA A 40 -0.17 -13.44 -14.20
CA ALA A 40 -0.42 -14.88 -14.12
C ALA A 40 0.46 -15.58 -13.06
N ALA A 41 1.75 -15.25 -13.00
CA ALA A 41 2.66 -15.76 -11.96
C ALA A 41 2.23 -15.30 -10.56
N LEU A 42 1.87 -14.02 -10.39
CA LEU A 42 1.33 -13.51 -9.12
C LEU A 42 0.05 -14.22 -8.70
N ARG A 43 -0.92 -14.42 -9.61
CA ARG A 43 -2.16 -15.18 -9.35
C ARG A 43 -1.85 -16.60 -8.88
N ARG A 44 -0.94 -17.31 -9.56
CA ARG A 44 -0.52 -18.69 -9.18
C ARG A 44 0.22 -18.75 -7.83
N ARG A 45 0.98 -17.73 -7.46
CA ARG A 45 1.63 -17.65 -6.13
C ARG A 45 0.61 -17.31 -5.04
N LEU A 46 -0.30 -16.37 -5.30
CA LEU A 46 -1.36 -15.96 -4.38
C LEU A 46 -2.32 -17.12 -4.07
N LEU A 47 -2.80 -17.84 -5.10
CA LEU A 47 -3.67 -19.02 -4.94
C LEU A 47 -3.05 -20.09 -4.03
N ARG A 48 -1.75 -20.39 -4.19
CA ARG A 48 -1.03 -21.35 -3.35
C ARG A 48 -0.89 -20.91 -1.88
N MET A 49 -0.95 -19.61 -1.60
CA MET A 49 -0.90 -19.06 -0.24
C MET A 49 -2.29 -18.77 0.34
N LEU A 50 -3.37 -18.96 -0.43
CA LEU A 50 -4.70 -18.47 -0.08
C LEU A 50 -5.44 -19.32 0.98
N TRP A 51 -5.01 -20.57 1.20
CA TRP A 51 -5.62 -21.45 2.20
C TRP A 51 -5.55 -20.86 3.62
N ALA A 52 -4.42 -20.23 3.99
CA ALA A 52 -4.21 -19.65 5.31
C ALA A 52 -5.13 -18.44 5.58
N PRO A 53 -5.20 -17.39 4.74
CA PRO A 53 -6.16 -16.31 4.93
C PRO A 53 -7.62 -16.79 4.75
N ALA A 54 -7.90 -17.83 3.95
CA ALA A 54 -9.25 -18.40 3.87
C ALA A 54 -9.70 -19.02 5.20
N LEU A 55 -8.82 -19.72 5.95
CA LEU A 55 -9.13 -20.20 7.30
C LEU A 55 -9.37 -19.05 8.29
N VAL A 56 -8.60 -17.95 8.19
CA VAL A 56 -8.82 -16.75 9.01
C VAL A 56 -10.16 -16.09 8.67
N LEU A 57 -10.52 -15.99 7.39
CA LEU A 57 -11.82 -15.47 6.96
C LEU A 57 -12.98 -16.37 7.41
N LEU A 58 -12.83 -17.70 7.35
CA LEU A 58 -13.83 -18.65 7.84
C LEU A 58 -14.08 -18.46 9.35
N GLY A 59 -13.01 -18.39 10.14
CA GLY A 59 -13.10 -18.12 11.58
C GLY A 59 -13.70 -16.74 11.89
N LEU A 60 -13.38 -15.72 11.09
CA LEU A 60 -14.00 -14.40 11.17
C LEU A 60 -15.50 -14.45 10.88
N TRP A 61 -15.93 -15.14 9.82
CA TRP A 61 -17.35 -15.25 9.48
C TRP A 61 -18.16 -16.02 10.53
N TYR A 62 -17.58 -17.08 11.13
CA TYR A 62 -18.17 -17.73 12.30
C TYR A 62 -18.33 -16.75 13.47
N LEU A 63 -17.27 -16.00 13.81
CA LEU A 63 -17.31 -15.02 14.90
C LEU A 63 -18.32 -13.89 14.64
N LEU A 64 -18.38 -13.37 13.41
CA LEU A 64 -19.36 -12.35 13.01
C LEU A 64 -20.80 -12.88 13.08
N LEU A 65 -21.03 -14.14 12.70
CA LEU A 65 -22.35 -14.78 12.83
C LEU A 65 -22.75 -14.98 14.30
N VAL A 66 -21.83 -15.42 15.16
CA VAL A 66 -22.06 -15.47 16.62
C VAL A 66 -22.43 -14.10 17.15
N LEU A 67 -21.65 -13.06 16.81
CA LEU A 67 -21.90 -11.69 17.26
C LEU A 67 -23.22 -11.10 16.74
N TYR A 68 -23.64 -11.46 15.52
CA TYR A 68 -24.94 -11.06 14.98
C TYR A 68 -26.10 -11.70 15.75
N VAL A 69 -26.03 -13.01 16.01
CA VAL A 69 -27.06 -13.75 16.75
C VAL A 69 -27.10 -13.30 18.21
N SER A 70 -25.96 -13.30 18.91
CA SER A 70 -25.87 -12.84 20.30
C SER A 70 -26.24 -11.36 20.44
N GLY A 71 -25.98 -10.56 19.40
CA GLY A 71 -26.17 -9.12 19.40
C GLY A 71 -27.62 -8.68 19.55
N ALA A 72 -28.62 -9.53 19.28
CA ALA A 72 -30.02 -9.16 19.55
C ALA A 72 -30.25 -8.77 21.03
N SER A 73 -29.67 -9.53 21.97
CA SER A 73 -29.37 -9.09 23.33
C SER A 73 -28.39 -10.07 24.00
N PRO A 74 -27.12 -9.68 24.19
CA PRO A 74 -26.09 -10.56 24.76
C PRO A 74 -26.43 -11.07 26.17
N THR A 75 -26.98 -10.21 27.03
CA THR A 75 -27.34 -10.59 28.40
C THR A 75 -28.50 -11.57 28.42
N PHE A 76 -29.52 -11.35 27.59
CA PHE A 76 -30.67 -12.26 27.52
C PHE A 76 -30.27 -13.65 26.99
N TRP A 77 -29.42 -13.72 25.95
CA TRP A 77 -28.84 -14.99 25.50
C TRP A 77 -28.04 -15.70 26.58
N PHE A 78 -27.22 -14.97 27.34
CA PHE A 78 -26.42 -15.54 28.43
C PHE A 78 -27.31 -16.13 29.54
N VAL A 79 -28.33 -15.38 29.99
CA VAL A 79 -29.29 -15.85 31.01
C VAL A 79 -30.10 -17.05 30.49
N ALA A 80 -30.56 -17.01 29.23
CA ALA A 80 -31.30 -18.12 28.62
C ALA A 80 -30.44 -19.38 28.48
N LEU A 81 -29.15 -19.25 28.17
CA LEU A 81 -28.23 -20.38 28.04
C LEU A 81 -27.84 -20.98 29.40
N LEU A 82 -27.78 -20.16 30.46
CA LEU A 82 -27.70 -20.66 31.85
C LEU A 82 -28.99 -21.38 32.26
N GLY A 83 -30.16 -20.82 31.96
CA GLY A 83 -31.46 -21.46 32.20
C GLY A 83 -31.61 -22.79 31.45
N ALA A 84 -31.05 -22.88 30.23
CA ALA A 84 -31.05 -24.09 29.41
C ALA A 84 -30.29 -25.28 30.02
N LEU A 85 -29.42 -25.05 31.02
CA LEU A 85 -28.79 -26.12 31.79
C LEU A 85 -29.77 -26.82 32.75
N ALA A 86 -30.87 -26.13 33.13
CA ALA A 86 -31.94 -26.67 33.96
C ALA A 86 -33.15 -27.14 33.14
N ASP A 87 -33.59 -26.34 32.16
CA ASP A 87 -34.66 -26.71 31.22
C ASP A 87 -34.37 -26.17 29.80
N PRO A 88 -34.22 -27.03 28.78
CA PRO A 88 -33.97 -26.60 27.39
C PRO A 88 -35.07 -25.71 26.80
N SER A 89 -36.28 -25.66 27.40
CA SER A 89 -37.36 -24.76 26.97
C SER A 89 -36.97 -23.28 27.02
N PHE A 90 -36.07 -22.88 27.93
CA PHE A 90 -35.54 -21.51 28.00
C PHE A 90 -34.77 -21.11 26.73
N LEU A 91 -34.01 -22.03 26.14
CA LEU A 91 -33.28 -21.77 24.90
C LEU A 91 -34.24 -21.64 23.71
N GLU A 92 -35.26 -22.50 23.63
CA GLU A 92 -36.26 -22.42 22.57
C GLU A 92 -37.11 -21.14 22.67
N THR A 93 -37.46 -20.73 23.90
CA THR A 93 -38.12 -19.46 24.19
C THR A 93 -37.27 -18.29 23.70
N ALA A 94 -35.97 -18.27 24.02
CA ALA A 94 -35.07 -17.20 23.62
C ALA A 94 -34.83 -17.10 22.11
N ILE A 95 -34.72 -18.26 21.42
CA ILE A 95 -34.66 -18.31 19.95
C ILE A 95 -35.90 -17.62 19.35
N ARG A 96 -37.10 -17.98 19.81
CA ARG A 96 -38.36 -17.44 19.27
C ARG A 96 -38.56 -15.96 19.64
N SER A 97 -38.28 -15.56 20.89
CA SER A 97 -38.52 -14.20 21.37
C SER A 97 -37.59 -13.16 20.74
N LEU A 98 -36.40 -13.58 20.28
CA LEU A 98 -35.45 -12.74 19.54
C LEU A 98 -35.65 -12.81 18.02
N GLY A 99 -36.74 -13.40 17.53
CA GLY A 99 -37.08 -13.45 16.10
C GLY A 99 -36.27 -14.46 15.28
N PHE A 100 -35.60 -15.42 15.91
CA PHE A 100 -34.88 -16.50 15.22
C PHE A 100 -35.73 -17.78 15.13
N THR A 101 -35.31 -18.70 14.25
CA THR A 101 -35.83 -20.07 14.21
C THR A 101 -34.69 -21.07 14.38
N ARG A 102 -34.95 -22.22 15.04
CA ARG A 102 -33.94 -23.26 15.25
C ARG A 102 -33.36 -23.79 13.94
N ALA A 103 -34.21 -23.96 12.92
CA ALA A 103 -33.80 -24.36 11.58
C ALA A 103 -32.94 -23.27 10.90
N GLY A 104 -33.36 -22.00 10.95
CA GLY A 104 -32.62 -20.88 10.37
C GLY A 104 -31.24 -20.64 11.00
N LEU A 105 -31.13 -20.78 12.33
CA LEU A 105 -29.84 -20.76 13.02
C LEU A 105 -28.96 -21.94 12.58
N GLY A 106 -29.50 -23.16 12.55
CA GLY A 106 -28.78 -24.34 12.09
C GLY A 106 -28.23 -24.19 10.67
N THR A 107 -29.06 -23.75 9.71
CA THR A 107 -28.62 -23.52 8.33
C THR A 107 -27.62 -22.38 8.22
N ALA A 108 -27.78 -21.29 8.99
CA ALA A 108 -26.82 -20.19 9.01
C ALA A 108 -25.44 -20.66 9.50
N PHE A 109 -25.34 -21.36 10.62
CA PHE A 109 -24.06 -21.84 11.16
C PHE A 109 -23.38 -22.91 10.29
N LEU A 110 -24.16 -23.72 9.56
CA LEU A 110 -23.62 -24.72 8.63
C LEU A 110 -23.15 -24.13 7.30
N VAL A 111 -23.92 -23.20 6.71
CA VAL A 111 -23.73 -22.78 5.31
C VAL A 111 -23.10 -21.39 5.20
N LEU A 112 -23.51 -20.42 6.02
CA LEU A 112 -23.21 -19.01 5.79
C LEU A 112 -21.70 -18.68 5.91
N PRO A 113 -20.95 -19.14 6.93
CA PRO A 113 -19.51 -18.89 6.99
C PRO A 113 -18.72 -19.52 5.83
N ALA A 114 -19.11 -20.72 5.38
CA ALA A 114 -18.49 -21.38 4.25
C ALA A 114 -18.78 -20.63 2.93
N ALA A 115 -20.05 -20.31 2.67
CA ALA A 115 -20.47 -19.55 1.50
C ALA A 115 -19.84 -18.14 1.46
N ALA A 116 -19.84 -17.41 2.57
CA ALA A 116 -19.24 -16.08 2.67
C ALA A 116 -17.72 -16.12 2.48
N THR A 117 -17.04 -17.18 2.95
CA THR A 117 -15.61 -17.40 2.67
C THR A 117 -15.36 -17.68 1.19
N LEU A 118 -16.18 -18.54 0.56
CA LEU A 118 -16.12 -18.84 -0.87
C LEU A 118 -16.41 -17.62 -1.76
N LEU A 119 -17.23 -16.67 -1.29
CA LEU A 119 -17.44 -15.36 -1.95
C LEU A 119 -16.31 -14.36 -1.68
N SER A 120 -15.60 -14.48 -0.54
CA SER A 120 -14.49 -13.60 -0.17
C SER A 120 -13.15 -13.98 -0.80
N VAL A 121 -12.95 -15.26 -1.10
CA VAL A 121 -11.72 -15.78 -1.73
C VAL A 121 -11.49 -15.21 -3.16
N PRO A 122 -12.48 -15.15 -4.07
CA PRO A 122 -12.31 -14.66 -5.43
C PRO A 122 -11.91 -13.18 -5.53
N THR A 123 -12.26 -12.32 -4.56
CA THR A 123 -11.88 -10.89 -4.60
C THR A 123 -10.36 -10.71 -4.58
N ALA A 124 -9.62 -11.66 -3.99
CA ALA A 124 -8.16 -11.68 -4.01
C ALA A 124 -7.57 -11.79 -5.42
N LEU A 125 -8.31 -12.35 -6.40
CA LEU A 125 -7.87 -12.45 -7.80
C LEU A 125 -7.83 -11.08 -8.52
N LEU A 126 -8.46 -10.06 -7.93
CA LEU A 126 -8.37 -8.66 -8.34
C LEU A 126 -7.14 -7.95 -7.73
N ALA A 127 -6.49 -8.51 -6.71
CA ALA A 127 -5.32 -7.89 -6.10
C ALA A 127 -4.14 -7.71 -7.10
N PRO A 128 -3.81 -8.66 -8.00
CA PRO A 128 -2.73 -8.50 -8.97
C PRO A 128 -2.87 -7.31 -9.93
N SER A 129 -4.08 -6.98 -10.41
CA SER A 129 -4.27 -5.79 -11.25
C SER A 129 -4.14 -4.50 -10.45
N LEU A 130 -4.59 -4.48 -9.19
CA LEU A 130 -4.35 -3.39 -8.25
C LEU A 130 -2.89 -3.28 -7.80
N LEU A 131 -2.09 -4.32 -7.95
CA LEU A 131 -0.64 -4.31 -7.71
C LEU A 131 0.14 -3.85 -8.95
N ALA A 132 -0.33 -4.11 -10.16
CA ALA A 132 0.33 -3.63 -11.39
C ALA A 132 0.46 -2.10 -11.45
N GLY A 133 -0.52 -1.36 -10.89
CA GLY A 133 -0.45 0.10 -10.72
C GLY A 133 0.37 0.60 -9.51
N VAL A 134 1.11 -0.27 -8.82
CA VAL A 134 2.07 0.13 -7.78
C VAL A 134 3.42 0.33 -8.47
N LEU A 135 4.06 1.48 -8.27
CA LEU A 135 5.40 1.75 -8.82
C LEU A 135 6.43 1.73 -7.68
N PRO A 136 7.29 0.69 -7.57
CA PRO A 136 8.27 0.54 -6.50
C PRO A 136 9.10 1.79 -6.23
N ARG A 137 9.56 2.45 -7.31
CA ARG A 137 10.39 3.66 -7.27
C ARG A 137 9.73 4.88 -6.64
N ARG A 138 8.39 4.92 -6.56
CA ARG A 138 7.63 6.00 -5.89
C ARG A 138 7.60 5.85 -4.36
N PHE A 139 8.01 4.70 -3.82
CA PHE A 139 8.17 4.47 -2.39
C PHE A 139 9.63 4.64 -2.02
N LEU A 140 9.92 5.51 -1.06
CA LEU A 140 11.31 5.68 -0.62
C LEU A 140 11.87 4.43 0.05
N SER A 141 11.11 3.78 0.94
CA SER A 141 11.60 2.63 1.68
C SER A 141 11.00 1.31 1.23
N GLU A 142 11.82 0.26 1.28
CA GLU A 142 11.38 -1.12 1.02
C GLU A 142 10.24 -1.51 1.97
N HIS A 143 10.32 -1.11 3.24
CA HIS A 143 9.27 -1.34 4.22
C HIS A 143 7.95 -0.63 3.86
N ALA A 144 7.99 0.59 3.31
CA ALA A 144 6.80 1.30 2.86
C ALA A 144 6.17 0.64 1.62
N PHE A 145 7.00 0.17 0.69
CA PHE A 145 6.56 -0.58 -0.50
C PHE A 145 5.90 -1.91 -0.11
N GLN A 146 6.59 -2.78 0.63
CA GLN A 146 6.06 -4.07 1.08
C GLN A 146 4.77 -3.91 1.90
N ARG A 147 4.72 -2.87 2.76
CA ARG A 147 3.52 -2.51 3.51
C ARG A 147 2.36 -2.09 2.59
N ALA A 148 2.62 -1.33 1.53
CA ALA A 148 1.58 -0.92 0.58
C ALA A 148 1.04 -2.12 -0.22
N VAL A 149 1.92 -3.02 -0.67
CA VAL A 149 1.53 -4.28 -1.34
C VAL A 149 0.68 -5.15 -0.43
N ALA A 150 1.17 -5.46 0.78
CA ALA A 150 0.44 -6.28 1.75
C ALA A 150 -0.91 -5.64 2.14
N THR A 151 -0.96 -4.32 2.29
CA THR A 151 -2.20 -3.57 2.57
C THR A 151 -3.23 -3.72 1.44
N ARG A 152 -2.82 -3.62 0.16
CA ARG A 152 -3.75 -3.77 -0.97
C ARG A 152 -4.34 -5.17 -1.07
N ILE A 153 -3.52 -6.21 -0.85
CA ILE A 153 -3.98 -7.61 -0.87
C ILE A 153 -4.94 -7.89 0.30
N THR A 154 -4.54 -7.46 1.50
CA THR A 154 -5.38 -7.60 2.71
C THR A 154 -6.71 -6.85 2.54
N ALA A 155 -6.69 -5.66 1.93
CA ALA A 155 -7.90 -4.89 1.65
C ALA A 155 -8.89 -5.64 0.75
N MET A 156 -8.43 -6.31 -0.30
CA MET A 156 -9.32 -7.08 -1.18
C MET A 156 -9.94 -8.29 -0.47
N LEU A 157 -9.14 -9.04 0.29
CA LEU A 157 -9.60 -10.19 1.09
C LEU A 157 -10.58 -9.79 2.19
N MET A 158 -10.33 -8.66 2.86
CA MET A 158 -11.16 -8.14 3.94
C MET A 158 -12.35 -7.30 3.44
N LEU A 159 -12.44 -6.98 2.15
CA LEU A 159 -13.50 -6.11 1.62
C LEU A 159 -14.92 -6.64 1.92
N PRO A 160 -15.26 -7.93 1.67
CA PRO A 160 -16.60 -8.43 1.96
C PRO A 160 -17.00 -8.39 3.45
N PRO A 161 -16.22 -8.89 4.43
CA PRO A 161 -16.60 -8.79 5.84
C PRO A 161 -16.60 -7.34 6.36
N VAL A 162 -15.71 -6.47 5.85
CA VAL A 162 -15.75 -5.03 6.16
C VAL A 162 -17.04 -4.39 5.64
N LEU A 163 -17.45 -4.68 4.41
CA LEU A 163 -18.70 -4.15 3.85
C LEU A 163 -19.92 -4.65 4.65
N VAL A 164 -20.01 -5.94 4.99
CA VAL A 164 -21.15 -6.47 5.77
C VAL A 164 -21.25 -5.79 7.14
N VAL A 165 -20.15 -5.66 7.89
CA VAL A 165 -20.16 -5.01 9.22
C VAL A 165 -20.48 -3.50 9.15
N LEU A 166 -20.10 -2.82 8.06
CA LEU A 166 -20.41 -1.39 7.87
C LEU A 166 -21.82 -1.13 7.31
N LEU A 167 -22.38 -2.08 6.55
CA LEU A 167 -23.74 -1.99 6.00
C LEU A 167 -24.82 -2.51 6.95
N LEU A 168 -24.48 -3.34 7.94
CA LEU A 168 -25.44 -3.83 8.95
C LEU A 168 -26.16 -2.71 9.73
N PRO A 169 -25.50 -1.61 10.18
CA PRO A 169 -26.20 -0.44 10.69
C PRO A 169 -27.19 0.19 9.71
N LEU A 170 -26.91 0.15 8.41
CA LEU A 170 -27.80 0.73 7.39
C LEU A 170 -29.06 -0.10 7.21
N SER A 171 -29.01 -1.44 7.34
CA SER A 171 -30.22 -2.27 7.29
C SER A 171 -31.16 -2.02 8.48
N VAL A 172 -30.62 -1.65 9.65
CA VAL A 172 -31.42 -1.19 10.80
C VAL A 172 -32.08 0.16 10.49
N LEU A 173 -31.33 1.12 9.94
CA LEU A 173 -31.83 2.45 9.60
C LEU A 173 -32.89 2.44 8.48
N LEU A 174 -32.83 1.46 7.58
CA LEU A 174 -33.79 1.23 6.49
C LEU A 174 -34.95 0.30 6.88
N GLU A 175 -35.10 -0.04 8.17
CA GLU A 175 -36.18 -0.89 8.70
C GLU A 175 -36.33 -2.25 7.98
N VAL A 176 -35.21 -2.80 7.48
CA VAL A 176 -35.19 -4.11 6.82
C VAL A 176 -35.56 -5.18 7.86
N PRO A 177 -36.48 -6.13 7.56
CA PRO A 177 -36.92 -7.13 8.52
C PRO A 177 -35.76 -8.05 8.95
N GLN A 178 -35.25 -7.83 10.16
CA GLN A 178 -34.14 -8.59 10.75
C GLN A 178 -34.25 -8.59 12.30
N PRO A 179 -33.55 -9.50 13.00
CA PRO A 179 -33.56 -9.59 14.48
C PRO A 179 -33.05 -8.34 15.20
N TRP A 180 -32.24 -7.51 14.53
CA TRP A 180 -31.81 -6.20 15.03
C TRP A 180 -32.89 -5.16 14.72
N SER A 181 -33.92 -5.12 15.57
CA SER A 181 -35.08 -4.20 15.46
C SER A 181 -34.78 -2.72 15.73
N GLY A 182 -33.53 -2.37 16.07
CA GLY A 182 -33.11 -1.01 16.34
C GLY A 182 -31.66 -0.92 16.81
N PHE A 183 -31.17 0.30 17.05
CA PHE A 183 -29.83 0.56 17.60
C PHE A 183 -29.76 0.32 19.13
N GLY A 184 -30.27 -0.82 19.58
CA GLY A 184 -30.27 -1.23 20.98
C GLY A 184 -28.85 -1.38 21.55
N ALA A 185 -28.76 -1.45 22.89
CA ALA A 185 -27.49 -1.61 23.58
C ALA A 185 -26.80 -2.94 23.21
N GLY A 186 -27.53 -4.05 23.15
CA GLY A 186 -27.01 -5.33 22.67
C GLY A 186 -26.40 -5.25 21.25
N PRO A 187 -27.17 -4.79 20.24
CA PRO A 187 -26.70 -4.65 18.87
C PRO A 187 -25.44 -3.78 18.75
N LEU A 188 -25.41 -2.63 19.44
CA LEU A 188 -24.26 -1.73 19.44
C LEU A 188 -23.02 -2.32 20.14
N SER A 189 -23.21 -3.08 21.23
CA SER A 189 -22.13 -3.80 21.91
C SER A 189 -21.48 -4.85 21.00
N SER A 190 -22.31 -5.66 20.30
CA SER A 190 -21.82 -6.66 19.35
C SER A 190 -21.24 -6.05 18.07
N TRP A 191 -21.74 -4.88 17.62
CA TRP A 191 -21.14 -4.13 16.52
C TRP A 191 -19.74 -3.60 16.88
N CYS A 192 -19.54 -3.12 18.12
CA CYS A 192 -18.20 -2.79 18.61
C CYS A 192 -17.26 -4.01 18.55
N LEU A 193 -17.69 -5.16 19.08
CA LEU A 193 -16.90 -6.40 19.00
C LEU A 193 -16.59 -6.82 17.56
N ALA A 194 -17.54 -6.65 16.62
CA ALA A 194 -17.32 -6.94 15.20
C ALA A 194 -16.23 -6.04 14.59
N LEU A 195 -16.23 -4.74 14.89
CA LEU A 195 -15.15 -3.82 14.50
C LEU A 195 -13.79 -4.20 15.14
N GLY A 196 -13.80 -4.74 16.36
CA GLY A 196 -12.61 -5.34 16.99
C GLY A 196 -12.11 -6.58 16.25
N ALA A 197 -13.01 -7.52 15.95
CA ALA A 197 -12.72 -8.75 15.22
C ALA A 197 -12.14 -8.47 13.82
N LEU A 198 -12.67 -7.46 13.10
CA LEU A 198 -12.12 -7.02 11.82
C LEU A 198 -10.66 -6.55 11.93
N GLN A 199 -10.29 -5.82 12.99
CA GLN A 199 -8.90 -5.37 13.20
C GLN A 199 -7.97 -6.56 13.49
N VAL A 200 -8.40 -7.54 14.28
CA VAL A 200 -7.62 -8.76 14.55
C VAL A 200 -7.47 -9.59 13.28
N ALA A 201 -8.55 -9.85 12.55
CA ALA A 201 -8.52 -10.60 11.30
C ALA A 201 -7.67 -9.92 10.23
N TRP A 202 -7.72 -8.59 10.12
CA TRP A 202 -6.84 -7.82 9.23
C TRP A 202 -5.36 -8.07 9.53
N LEU A 203 -4.96 -8.09 10.81
CA LEU A 203 -3.58 -8.39 11.23
C LEU A 203 -3.19 -9.84 10.92
N LEU A 204 -4.11 -10.80 11.11
CA LEU A 204 -3.89 -12.22 10.83
C LEU A 204 -3.76 -12.48 9.31
N VAL A 205 -4.74 -12.06 8.49
CA VAL A 205 -4.70 -12.16 7.02
C VAL A 205 -3.41 -11.55 6.46
N ARG A 206 -3.01 -10.37 6.96
CA ARG A 206 -1.78 -9.71 6.54
C ARG A 206 -0.50 -10.47 6.91
N ARG A 207 -0.50 -11.22 8.02
CA ARG A 207 0.62 -12.11 8.39
C ARG A 207 0.66 -13.37 7.51
N CYS A 208 -0.49 -13.87 7.08
CA CYS A 208 -0.57 -15.04 6.19
C CYS A 208 -0.07 -14.77 4.76
N VAL A 209 -0.14 -13.52 4.27
CA VAL A 209 0.30 -13.15 2.91
C VAL A 209 1.39 -12.06 2.93
N PRO A 210 2.64 -12.40 3.30
CA PRO A 210 3.75 -11.46 3.29
C PRO A 210 4.15 -11.08 1.86
N ALA A 211 4.41 -9.78 1.63
CA ALA A 211 4.75 -9.25 0.31
C ALA A 211 6.06 -9.83 -0.25
N SER A 212 7.05 -10.11 0.60
CA SER A 212 8.31 -10.75 0.26
C SER A 212 8.11 -12.09 -0.46
N LYS A 213 7.37 -13.02 0.14
CA LYS A 213 7.09 -14.35 -0.45
C LYS A 213 6.26 -14.28 -1.74
N LEU A 214 5.34 -13.30 -1.84
CA LEU A 214 4.54 -13.12 -3.06
C LEU A 214 5.41 -12.63 -4.23
N LEU A 215 6.18 -11.57 -3.99
CA LEU A 215 6.97 -10.89 -5.02
C LEU A 215 8.30 -11.61 -5.31
N GLY A 216 8.82 -12.40 -4.37
CA GLY A 216 10.15 -13.03 -4.47
C GLY A 216 11.28 -12.07 -4.09
N ILE A 217 11.03 -11.13 -3.18
CA ILE A 217 11.98 -10.10 -2.75
C ILE A 217 12.34 -10.27 -1.28
N THR A 218 13.54 -9.83 -0.89
CA THR A 218 14.03 -9.86 0.49
C THR A 218 13.13 -9.04 1.42
N ASP A 219 12.75 -9.60 2.57
CA ASP A 219 12.00 -8.87 3.61
C ASP A 219 12.73 -7.60 4.06
N ALA A 220 12.00 -6.51 4.23
CA ALA A 220 12.59 -5.22 4.65
C ALA A 220 13.31 -5.30 6.01
N GLU A 221 12.86 -6.15 6.92
CA GLU A 221 13.48 -6.37 8.23
C GLU A 221 14.79 -7.16 8.13
N VAL A 222 14.86 -8.11 7.19
CA VAL A 222 16.09 -8.82 6.84
C VAL A 222 17.09 -7.83 6.21
N LEU A 223 16.67 -7.02 5.24
CA LEU A 223 17.51 -6.00 4.61
C LEU A 223 18.11 -5.03 5.64
N ALA A 224 17.29 -4.53 6.58
CA ALA A 224 17.75 -3.66 7.67
C ALA A 224 18.78 -4.37 8.57
N THR A 225 18.57 -5.65 8.87
CA THR A 225 19.49 -6.47 9.70
C THR A 225 20.82 -6.73 8.97
N THR A 226 20.76 -7.14 7.71
CA THR A 226 21.91 -7.34 6.80
C THR A 226 22.77 -6.08 6.71
N SER A 227 22.16 -4.90 6.53
CA SER A 227 22.89 -3.62 6.47
C SER A 227 23.74 -3.31 7.70
N ARG A 228 23.37 -3.87 8.86
CA ARG A 228 24.00 -3.60 10.15
C ARG A 228 25.01 -4.67 10.57
N ILE A 229 24.69 -5.95 10.38
CA ILE A 229 25.33 -7.08 11.09
C ILE A 229 25.96 -8.14 10.14
N ASP A 230 25.68 -8.12 8.83
CA ASP A 230 26.18 -9.19 7.93
C ASP A 230 27.72 -9.29 7.91
N ARG A 231 28.21 -10.53 7.85
CA ARG A 231 29.64 -10.89 7.80
C ARG A 231 30.23 -10.62 6.42
N ASP A 232 29.44 -10.75 5.36
CA ASP A 232 29.84 -10.39 4.00
C ASP A 232 29.81 -8.86 3.84
N LEU A 233 31.00 -8.26 3.73
CA LEU A 233 31.16 -6.81 3.59
C LEU A 233 30.51 -6.27 2.30
N GLY A 234 30.49 -7.04 1.22
CA GLY A 234 29.87 -6.65 -0.05
C GLY A 234 28.35 -6.59 0.06
N ARG A 235 27.73 -7.63 0.62
CA ARG A 235 26.28 -7.66 0.91
C ARG A 235 25.88 -6.58 1.90
N ARG A 236 26.67 -6.40 2.96
CA ARG A 236 26.45 -5.34 3.95
C ARG A 236 26.51 -3.96 3.33
N ALA A 237 27.52 -3.69 2.49
CA ALA A 237 27.67 -2.42 1.79
C ALA A 237 26.50 -2.15 0.82
N ALA A 238 26.10 -3.15 0.03
CA ALA A 238 24.96 -3.05 -0.88
C ALA A 238 23.63 -2.80 -0.13
N ALA A 239 23.37 -3.56 0.94
CA ALA A 239 22.18 -3.35 1.79
C ALA A 239 22.20 -1.98 2.49
N ALA A 240 23.36 -1.52 2.98
CA ALA A 240 23.50 -0.21 3.60
C ALA A 240 23.34 0.93 2.58
N ALA A 241 23.83 0.79 1.35
CA ALA A 241 23.57 1.73 0.26
C ALA A 241 22.07 1.78 -0.06
N GLN A 242 21.42 0.62 -0.22
CA GLN A 242 20.00 0.53 -0.50
C GLN A 242 19.13 1.13 0.61
N VAL A 243 19.53 1.07 1.88
CA VAL A 243 18.84 1.72 3.02
C VAL A 243 19.13 3.23 3.08
N ARG A 244 20.36 3.67 2.81
CA ARG A 244 20.72 5.10 2.80
C ARG A 244 20.09 5.87 1.64
N ALA A 245 19.91 5.23 0.48
CA ALA A 245 19.22 5.78 -0.69
C ALA A 245 17.69 5.96 -0.52
N GLN A 246 17.16 5.84 0.71
CA GLN A 246 15.74 5.96 1.04
C GLN A 246 15.41 7.26 1.77
N ASP A 247 16.40 8.12 2.03
CA ASP A 247 16.26 9.19 2.99
C ASP A 247 15.91 10.57 2.39
N ARG A 248 15.13 11.35 3.14
CA ARG A 248 14.59 12.66 2.71
C ARG A 248 15.54 13.77 3.16
N ARG A 249 15.71 14.85 2.39
CA ARG A 249 16.26 16.09 2.98
C ARG A 249 15.33 16.58 4.11
N HIS A 250 15.84 16.75 5.32
CA HIS A 250 15.04 17.05 6.53
C HIS A 250 15.10 18.52 6.96
N LEU A 251 14.78 19.42 6.04
CA LEU A 251 14.94 20.86 6.26
C LEU A 251 13.57 21.53 6.38
N PRO A 252 13.37 22.50 7.29
CA PRO A 252 12.10 23.20 7.39
C PRO A 252 11.85 24.02 6.11
N PRO A 253 10.61 24.12 5.59
CA PRO A 253 10.31 24.86 4.36
C PRO A 253 10.56 26.37 4.54
N ASN A 254 11.08 27.03 3.50
CA ASN A 254 11.43 28.45 3.57
C ASN A 254 10.18 29.32 3.72
N LEU A 255 10.30 30.40 4.50
CA LEU A 255 9.21 31.34 4.73
C LEU A 255 8.76 31.97 3.40
N GLY A 256 7.45 32.19 3.24
CA GLY A 256 6.86 32.71 2.00
C GLY A 256 6.80 31.72 0.83
N THR A 257 7.34 30.51 0.93
CA THR A 257 7.23 29.50 -0.15
C THR A 257 5.89 28.78 -0.14
N ALA A 258 5.38 28.39 -1.32
CA ALA A 258 4.17 27.59 -1.46
C ALA A 258 4.21 26.26 -0.68
N VAL A 259 5.42 25.71 -0.44
CA VAL A 259 5.64 24.48 0.33
C VAL A 259 5.31 24.66 1.82
N LEU A 260 5.51 25.85 2.39
CA LEU A 260 5.07 26.17 3.76
C LEU A 260 3.54 26.06 3.90
N GLY A 261 2.81 26.52 2.87
CA GLY A 261 1.36 26.36 2.76
C GLY A 261 0.90 24.96 2.33
N GLY A 262 1.81 24.05 1.99
CA GLY A 262 1.50 22.72 1.44
C GLY A 262 0.51 21.91 2.29
N ALA A 263 0.70 21.95 3.61
CA ALA A 263 -0.19 21.29 4.58
C ALA A 263 -1.60 21.89 4.64
N GLY A 264 -1.76 23.18 4.32
CA GLY A 264 -3.06 23.86 4.29
C GLY A 264 -3.81 23.68 2.95
N THR A 265 -3.15 23.16 1.91
CA THR A 265 -3.84 22.83 0.65
C THR A 265 -4.83 21.68 0.86
N PRO A 266 -5.93 21.57 0.09
CA PRO A 266 -6.88 20.47 0.23
C PRO A 266 -6.24 19.10 0.03
N ARG A 267 -5.22 18.99 -0.85
CA ARG A 267 -4.44 17.76 -1.05
C ARG A 267 -3.57 17.43 0.17
N GLY A 268 -2.95 18.44 0.79
CA GLY A 268 -2.17 18.29 2.03
C GLY A 268 -3.06 17.87 3.20
N ALA A 269 -4.18 18.57 3.41
CA ALA A 269 -5.15 18.31 4.47
C ALA A 269 -5.79 16.90 4.36
N LEU A 270 -6.22 16.49 3.16
CA LEU A 270 -6.72 15.12 2.93
C LEU A 270 -5.64 14.06 3.20
N ARG A 271 -4.38 14.34 2.84
CA ARG A 271 -3.26 13.43 3.09
C ARG A 271 -2.90 13.35 4.57
N ALA A 272 -2.95 14.47 5.28
CA ALA A 272 -2.82 14.53 6.74
C ALA A 272 -3.91 13.70 7.41
N LEU A 273 -5.18 13.93 7.05
CA LEU A 273 -6.32 13.18 7.58
C LEU A 273 -6.18 11.67 7.31
N GLY A 274 -5.78 11.26 6.11
CA GLY A 274 -5.54 9.85 5.78
C GLY A 274 -4.37 9.22 6.54
N LEU A 275 -3.33 9.99 6.89
CA LEU A 275 -2.23 9.53 7.75
C LEU A 275 -2.65 9.44 9.22
N ILE A 276 -3.40 10.42 9.71
CA ILE A 276 -3.96 10.45 11.07
C ILE A 276 -4.92 9.26 11.24
N ALA A 277 -5.89 9.07 10.35
CA ALA A 277 -6.85 7.97 10.40
C ALA A 277 -6.17 6.59 10.42
N ARG A 278 -5.11 6.38 9.62
CA ARG A 278 -4.29 5.15 9.67
C ARG A 278 -3.58 4.92 11.00
N SER A 279 -3.24 5.99 11.72
CA SER A 279 -2.67 5.93 13.06
C SER A 279 -3.76 5.72 14.12
N SER A 280 -4.93 6.35 13.95
CA SER A 280 -6.12 6.15 14.79
C SER A 280 -6.60 4.70 14.76
N LEU A 281 -6.49 4.00 13.64
CA LEU A 281 -6.71 2.53 13.55
C LEU A 281 -5.80 1.70 14.46
N LYS A 282 -4.65 2.23 14.93
CA LYS A 282 -3.76 1.51 15.86
C LYS A 282 -4.08 1.82 17.33
N TRP A 283 -4.52 3.03 17.64
CA TRP A 283 -4.58 3.54 19.02
C TRP A 283 -6.00 3.92 19.48
N VAL A 284 -6.76 4.59 18.62
CA VAL A 284 -8.05 5.19 18.98
C VAL A 284 -9.20 4.22 18.71
N VAL A 285 -9.20 3.55 17.57
CA VAL A 285 -10.29 2.61 17.21
C VAL A 285 -10.32 1.39 18.14
N PRO A 286 -9.20 0.74 18.52
CA PRO A 286 -9.23 -0.32 19.53
C PRO A 286 -9.76 0.16 20.89
N ALA A 287 -9.40 1.37 21.32
CA ALA A 287 -9.91 1.95 22.57
C ALA A 287 -11.41 2.24 22.48
N ALA A 288 -11.87 2.94 21.43
CA ALA A 288 -13.28 3.27 21.21
C ALA A 288 -14.17 2.02 21.10
N VAL A 289 -13.67 0.97 20.43
CA VAL A 289 -14.33 -0.34 20.37
C VAL A 289 -14.41 -1.00 21.74
N GLY A 290 -13.30 -1.03 22.50
CA GLY A 290 -13.27 -1.63 23.83
C GLY A 290 -14.19 -0.90 24.82
N THR A 291 -14.15 0.43 24.83
CA THR A 291 -15.04 1.25 25.67
C THR A 291 -16.49 1.12 25.24
N GLY A 292 -16.78 1.12 23.93
CA GLY A 292 -18.13 0.96 23.42
C GLY A 292 -18.74 -0.39 23.76
N TRP A 293 -17.97 -1.49 23.59
CA TRP A 293 -18.38 -2.82 24.01
C TRP A 293 -18.77 -2.86 25.49
N VAL A 294 -17.93 -2.32 26.38
CA VAL A 294 -18.20 -2.28 27.83
C VAL A 294 -19.42 -1.41 28.16
N ILE A 295 -19.49 -0.17 27.65
CA ILE A 295 -20.59 0.77 27.95
C ILE A 295 -21.92 0.19 27.47
N PHE A 296 -21.99 -0.27 26.22
CA PHE A 296 -23.21 -0.84 25.67
C PHE A 296 -23.55 -2.21 26.27
N GLY A 297 -22.56 -3.03 26.64
CA GLY A 297 -22.77 -4.31 27.32
C GLY A 297 -23.36 -4.13 28.72
N ILE A 298 -22.84 -3.19 29.52
CA ILE A 298 -23.42 -2.81 30.82
C ILE A 298 -24.84 -2.25 30.63
N THR A 299 -25.06 -1.44 29.59
CA THR A 299 -26.39 -0.87 29.30
C THR A 299 -27.41 -1.94 28.91
N ASP A 300 -27.03 -2.93 28.10
CA ASP A 300 -27.86 -4.12 27.80
C ASP A 300 -28.18 -4.90 29.08
N MET A 301 -27.16 -5.18 29.90
CA MET A 301 -27.31 -5.90 31.17
C MET A 301 -28.30 -5.21 32.12
N VAL A 302 -28.15 -3.91 32.34
CA VAL A 302 -29.04 -3.11 33.20
C VAL A 302 -30.47 -3.11 32.62
N THR A 303 -30.62 -3.00 31.30
CA THR A 303 -31.92 -2.97 30.61
C THR A 303 -32.65 -4.31 30.69
N VAL A 304 -31.94 -5.42 30.61
CA VAL A 304 -32.51 -6.77 30.72
C VAL A 304 -32.96 -7.06 32.16
N PHE A 305 -32.11 -6.78 33.15
CA PHE A 305 -32.47 -7.02 34.56
C PHE A 305 -33.58 -6.07 35.06
N SER A 306 -33.61 -4.81 34.63
CA SER A 306 -34.70 -3.89 35.02
C SER A 306 -36.07 -4.32 34.48
N ARG A 307 -36.12 -4.91 33.27
CA ARG A 307 -37.36 -5.46 32.69
C ARG A 307 -37.83 -6.73 33.37
N PHE A 308 -36.92 -7.61 33.76
CA PHE A 308 -37.28 -8.76 34.60
C PHE A 308 -37.91 -8.34 35.93
N ALA A 309 -37.50 -7.18 36.48
CA ALA A 309 -38.09 -6.62 37.68
C ALA A 309 -39.40 -5.83 37.45
N SER A 310 -39.67 -5.32 36.24
CA SER A 310 -40.84 -4.45 35.95
C SER A 310 -42.02 -5.14 35.27
N THR A 311 -41.87 -6.39 34.80
CA THR A 311 -42.90 -7.14 34.03
C THR A 311 -43.29 -6.53 32.69
N ASP A 312 -42.65 -5.43 32.27
CA ASP A 312 -43.03 -4.66 31.09
C ASP A 312 -42.03 -4.87 29.95
N LEU A 313 -42.40 -5.73 29.01
CA LEU A 313 -41.51 -6.24 27.95
C LEU A 313 -41.61 -5.46 26.62
N THR A 314 -42.55 -4.51 26.51
CA THR A 314 -43.09 -4.06 25.22
C THR A 314 -42.35 -2.89 24.54
N GLN A 315 -41.59 -2.07 25.28
CA GLN A 315 -40.93 -0.89 24.69
C GLN A 315 -39.41 -1.02 24.67
N MET A 316 -38.81 -1.33 23.52
CA MET A 316 -37.37 -1.12 23.29
C MET A 316 -37.10 0.36 22.99
N SER A 317 -36.75 1.13 24.03
CA SER A 317 -36.21 2.47 23.83
C SER A 317 -34.82 2.39 23.19
N SER A 318 -34.69 2.94 21.97
CA SER A 318 -33.38 3.02 21.31
C SER A 318 -32.45 3.95 22.11
N PRO A 319 -31.28 3.49 22.59
CA PRO A 319 -30.34 4.32 23.33
C PRO A 319 -29.70 5.44 22.50
N LEU A 320 -29.83 5.36 21.16
CA LEU A 320 -29.49 6.41 20.21
C LEU A 320 -30.76 6.90 19.53
N HIS A 321 -31.09 8.18 19.74
CA HIS A 321 -32.21 8.84 19.08
C HIS A 321 -31.73 9.62 17.84
N TRP A 322 -32.52 9.65 16.77
CA TRP A 322 -32.19 10.36 15.53
C TRP A 322 -31.74 11.82 15.73
N PRO A 323 -32.34 12.65 16.61
CA PRO A 323 -31.85 14.01 16.90
C PRO A 323 -30.38 14.06 17.38
N GLN A 324 -29.90 13.04 18.11
CA GLN A 324 -28.50 13.00 18.56
C GLN A 324 -27.54 12.77 17.39
N LEU A 325 -27.92 11.99 16.38
CA LEU A 325 -27.13 11.79 15.16
C LEU A 325 -27.06 13.07 14.32
N VAL A 326 -28.19 13.78 14.18
CA VAL A 326 -28.26 15.07 13.47
C VAL A 326 -27.35 16.13 14.10
N VAL A 327 -27.18 16.11 15.43
CA VAL A 327 -26.24 17.00 16.15
C VAL A 327 -24.80 16.51 16.07
N ALA A 328 -24.56 15.21 16.22
CA ALA A 328 -23.21 14.65 16.27
C ALA A 328 -22.49 14.69 14.90
N ALA A 329 -23.21 14.48 13.79
CA ALA A 329 -22.63 14.45 12.44
C ALA A 329 -21.91 15.76 12.02
N PRO A 330 -22.50 16.97 12.12
CA PRO A 330 -21.81 18.22 11.77
C PRO A 330 -20.63 18.50 12.71
N ILE A 331 -20.75 18.19 14.00
CA ILE A 331 -19.66 18.33 14.98
C ILE A 331 -18.49 17.41 14.61
N ALA A 332 -18.75 16.15 14.26
CA ALA A 332 -17.72 15.23 13.77
C ALA A 332 -17.07 15.75 12.47
N GLY A 333 -17.83 16.35 11.56
CA GLY A 333 -17.30 17.03 10.37
C GLY A 333 -16.32 18.17 10.70
N LEU A 334 -16.67 19.03 11.67
CA LEU A 334 -15.80 20.11 12.16
C LEU A 334 -14.53 19.56 12.82
N VAL A 335 -14.63 18.50 13.63
CA VAL A 335 -13.46 17.83 14.24
C VAL A 335 -12.55 17.23 13.17
N LEU A 336 -13.10 16.57 12.16
CA LEU A 336 -12.33 16.02 11.04
C LEU A 336 -11.61 17.12 10.22
N LEU A 337 -12.25 18.26 10.01
CA LEU A 337 -11.64 19.44 9.38
C LEU A 337 -10.49 20.01 10.23
N GLY A 338 -10.71 20.18 11.54
CA GLY A 338 -9.67 20.60 12.49
C GLY A 338 -8.48 19.65 12.54
N LEU A 339 -8.73 18.33 12.54
CA LEU A 339 -7.70 17.30 12.45
C LEU A 339 -6.90 17.38 11.14
N ALA A 340 -7.57 17.60 10.00
CA ALA A 340 -6.93 17.73 8.69
C ALA A 340 -6.03 18.97 8.61
N LEU A 341 -6.42 20.09 9.24
CA LEU A 341 -5.67 21.36 9.25
C LEU A 341 -4.65 21.47 10.40
N SER A 342 -4.68 20.57 11.39
CA SER A 342 -3.77 20.57 12.54
C SER A 342 -2.26 20.64 12.18
N PRO A 343 -1.74 19.94 11.15
CA PRO A 343 -0.34 20.07 10.75
C PRO A 343 0.00 21.45 10.17
N ALA A 344 -0.94 22.12 9.49
CA ALA A 344 -0.71 23.44 8.92
C ALA A 344 -0.53 24.50 10.03
N LEU A 345 -1.42 24.50 11.01
CA LEU A 345 -1.32 25.35 12.21
C LEU A 345 -0.02 25.07 12.99
N ALA A 346 0.32 23.79 13.18
CA ALA A 346 1.53 23.38 13.87
C ALA A 346 2.83 23.84 13.17
N VAL A 347 2.86 23.81 11.83
CA VAL A 347 4.01 24.25 11.03
C VAL A 347 4.20 25.77 11.06
N ILE A 348 3.12 26.54 11.03
CA ILE A 348 3.17 28.01 11.19
C ILE A 348 3.73 28.36 12.58
N LEU A 349 3.18 27.74 13.63
CA LEU A 349 3.56 28.03 15.03
C LEU A 349 4.94 27.46 15.43
N SER A 350 5.50 26.53 14.65
CA SER A 350 6.87 26.04 14.84
C SER A 350 7.93 26.90 14.14
N ALA A 351 7.56 27.86 13.30
CA ALA A 351 8.50 28.66 12.49
C ALA A 351 9.63 29.32 13.30
N THR A 352 9.36 29.71 14.55
CA THR A 352 10.34 30.26 15.50
C THR A 352 11.54 29.34 15.82
N GLN A 353 11.45 28.04 15.51
CA GLN A 353 12.53 27.07 15.72
C GLN A 353 13.32 26.71 14.45
N ARG A 354 13.04 27.32 13.28
CA ARG A 354 13.84 27.09 12.06
C ARG A 354 15.33 27.44 12.30
N ASP A 355 15.58 28.50 13.07
CA ASP A 355 16.91 29.01 13.40
C ASP A 355 17.75 28.10 14.32
N GLN A 356 17.17 27.00 14.80
CA GLN A 356 17.85 26.00 15.61
C GLN A 356 18.27 24.76 14.77
N VAL A 357 17.82 24.67 13.51
CA VAL A 357 18.16 23.56 12.60
C VAL A 357 19.52 23.83 11.93
N ARG A 358 20.50 22.97 12.22
CA ARG A 358 21.91 23.12 11.80
C ARG A 358 22.51 21.92 11.07
N ASP A 359 21.84 20.77 11.08
CA ASP A 359 22.27 19.56 10.36
C ASP A 359 21.48 19.41 9.06
N GLN A 360 22.19 19.14 7.97
CA GLN A 360 21.61 18.78 6.67
C GLN A 360 21.47 17.27 6.47
N ARG A 361 22.14 16.47 7.32
CA ARG A 361 22.16 15.01 7.23
C ARG A 361 20.79 14.43 7.55
N THR A 362 20.63 13.20 7.09
CA THR A 362 19.36 12.50 7.08
C THR A 362 19.45 11.31 8.04
N HIS A 363 18.37 11.08 8.81
CA HIS A 363 18.37 10.16 9.95
C HIS A 363 17.07 9.35 10.00
N GLU A 364 17.17 8.02 9.98
CA GLU A 364 16.02 7.11 10.02
C GLU A 364 15.27 7.18 11.37
N ASP A 365 16.00 7.31 12.47
CA ASP A 365 15.46 7.20 13.83
C ASP A 365 14.79 8.49 14.32
N TRP A 366 13.52 8.40 14.73
CA TRP A 366 12.77 9.56 15.26
C TRP A 366 13.46 10.21 16.46
N ALA A 367 14.01 9.42 17.38
CA ALA A 367 14.68 9.93 18.58
C ALA A 367 15.95 10.73 18.24
N HIS A 368 16.66 10.37 17.16
CA HIS A 368 17.79 11.15 16.67
C HIS A 368 17.31 12.41 15.94
N ARG A 369 16.34 12.27 15.03
CA ARG A 369 15.74 13.40 14.31
C ARG A 369 15.20 14.50 15.22
N ALA A 370 14.43 14.14 16.24
CA ALA A 370 13.81 15.11 17.13
C ALA A 370 14.82 15.94 17.94
N ARG A 371 16.04 15.42 18.17
CA ARG A 371 17.14 16.15 18.81
C ARG A 371 17.89 17.09 17.85
N VAL A 372 17.96 16.71 16.58
CA VAL A 372 18.76 17.40 15.55
C VAL A 372 17.93 18.44 14.78
N ASN A 373 16.63 18.19 14.62
CA ASN A 373 15.65 19.08 14.01
C ASN A 373 14.54 19.43 15.03
N PRO A 374 14.75 20.44 15.89
CA PRO A 374 13.76 20.86 16.89
C PRO A 374 12.47 21.39 16.25
N TRP A 375 12.55 22.03 15.08
CA TRP A 375 11.38 22.46 14.33
C TRP A 375 10.44 21.29 13.97
N GLU A 376 10.98 20.16 13.49
CA GLU A 376 10.19 18.96 13.17
C GLU A 376 9.59 18.36 14.46
N ALA A 377 10.37 18.34 15.56
CA ALA A 377 9.89 17.89 16.86
C ALA A 377 8.69 18.72 17.36
N ARG A 378 8.77 20.06 17.28
CA ARG A 378 7.69 20.96 17.70
C ARG A 378 6.48 20.91 16.77
N ALA A 379 6.66 20.86 15.46
CA ALA A 379 5.54 20.71 14.51
C ALA A 379 4.77 19.41 14.77
N VAL A 380 5.48 18.30 15.00
CA VAL A 380 4.87 17.01 15.36
C VAL A 380 4.15 17.07 16.71
N ALA A 381 4.77 17.66 17.74
CA ALA A 381 4.17 17.79 19.07
C ALA A 381 2.91 18.67 19.05
N LEU A 382 2.98 19.85 18.42
CA LEU A 382 1.85 20.76 18.27
C LEU A 382 0.71 20.12 17.47
N THR A 383 1.00 19.32 16.43
CA THR A 383 -0.06 18.58 15.72
C THR A 383 -0.83 17.64 16.65
N GLY A 384 -0.12 16.96 17.56
CA GLY A 384 -0.76 16.12 18.58
C GLY A 384 -1.63 16.91 19.56
N TRP A 385 -1.12 18.05 20.05
CA TRP A 385 -1.89 18.94 20.92
C TRP A 385 -3.14 19.51 20.25
N PHE A 386 -3.04 19.98 19.00
CA PHE A 386 -4.20 20.45 18.23
C PHE A 386 -5.20 19.32 17.97
N ALA A 387 -4.75 18.12 17.63
CA ALA A 387 -5.64 16.99 17.41
C ALA A 387 -6.43 16.58 18.66
N ALA A 388 -5.80 16.62 19.83
CA ALA A 388 -6.50 16.44 21.11
C ALA A 388 -7.44 17.63 21.40
N GLY A 389 -6.99 18.87 21.18
CA GLY A 389 -7.79 20.08 21.37
C GLY A 389 -9.07 20.13 20.53
N TRP A 390 -9.00 19.74 19.24
CA TRP A 390 -10.18 19.64 18.38
C TRP A 390 -11.17 18.57 18.86
N MET A 391 -10.68 17.42 19.34
CA MET A 391 -11.55 16.39 19.94
C MET A 391 -12.24 16.88 21.22
N LEU A 392 -11.51 17.60 22.10
CA LEU A 392 -12.06 18.18 23.32
C LEU A 392 -13.10 19.28 23.01
N LEU A 393 -12.81 20.16 22.06
CA LEU A 393 -13.74 21.19 21.60
C LEU A 393 -15.00 20.57 21.01
N GLY A 394 -14.86 19.52 20.17
CA GLY A 394 -15.99 18.77 19.64
C GLY A 394 -16.84 18.10 20.72
N ALA A 395 -16.22 17.49 21.73
CA ALA A 395 -16.93 16.90 22.87
C ALA A 395 -17.69 17.95 23.69
N MET A 396 -17.08 19.12 23.92
CA MET A 396 -17.71 20.23 24.65
C MET A 396 -18.87 20.86 23.86
N LEU A 397 -18.72 21.03 22.55
CA LEU A 397 -19.80 21.48 21.66
C LEU A 397 -20.95 20.47 21.62
N ALA A 398 -20.65 19.17 21.59
CA ALA A 398 -21.66 18.12 21.65
C ALA A 398 -22.40 18.13 22.98
N ALA A 399 -21.69 18.24 24.11
CA ALA A 399 -22.30 18.37 25.43
C ALA A 399 -23.24 19.58 25.52
N LEU A 400 -22.79 20.75 25.07
CA LEU A 400 -23.59 21.98 25.05
C LEU A 400 -24.84 21.81 24.16
N ALA A 401 -24.67 21.33 22.93
CA ALA A 401 -25.77 21.19 21.98
C ALA A 401 -26.83 20.16 22.46
N LEU A 402 -26.39 19.00 22.95
CA LEU A 402 -27.30 17.98 23.49
C LEU A 402 -28.07 18.48 24.72
N GLN A 403 -27.43 19.27 25.58
CA GLN A 403 -28.06 19.86 26.77
C GLN A 403 -29.05 20.97 26.40
N LEU A 404 -28.68 21.90 25.51
CA LEU A 404 -29.57 22.98 25.05
C LEU A 404 -30.82 22.44 24.34
N LEU A 405 -30.67 21.35 23.58
CA LEU A 405 -31.77 20.68 22.89
C LEU A 405 -32.55 19.70 23.79
N GLN A 406 -32.18 19.54 25.06
CA GLN A 406 -32.81 18.63 26.04
C GLN A 406 -32.87 17.16 25.58
N ILE A 407 -31.88 16.72 24.79
CA ILE A 407 -31.74 15.35 24.28
C ILE A 407 -30.51 14.61 24.86
N ALA A 408 -29.83 15.21 25.83
CA ALA A 408 -28.73 14.59 26.57
C ALA A 408 -29.25 13.48 27.49
N THR A 409 -28.68 12.28 27.39
CA THR A 409 -28.96 11.17 28.33
C THR A 409 -27.74 10.88 29.19
N ALA A 410 -27.92 10.09 30.26
CA ALA A 410 -26.79 9.60 31.06
C ALA A 410 -25.75 8.86 30.19
N LEU A 411 -26.20 8.11 29.18
CA LEU A 411 -25.35 7.44 28.21
C LEU A 411 -24.56 8.43 27.32
N SER A 412 -25.19 9.53 26.89
CA SER A 412 -24.49 10.62 26.19
C SER A 412 -23.38 11.22 27.04
N TRP A 413 -23.64 11.46 28.33
CA TRP A 413 -22.65 11.99 29.27
C TRP A 413 -21.48 11.03 29.52
N VAL A 414 -21.74 9.73 29.67
CA VAL A 414 -20.68 8.71 29.73
C VAL A 414 -19.79 8.76 28.49
N TRP A 415 -20.38 8.85 27.29
CA TRP A 415 -19.61 8.99 26.05
C TRP A 415 -18.80 10.29 25.97
N ILE A 416 -19.35 11.43 26.39
CA ILE A 416 -18.62 12.71 26.47
C ILE A 416 -17.40 12.58 27.39
N VAL A 417 -17.57 12.02 28.59
CA VAL A 417 -16.48 11.79 29.55
C VAL A 417 -15.41 10.88 28.96
N MET A 418 -15.80 9.78 28.30
CA MET A 418 -14.85 8.86 27.66
C MET A 418 -14.14 9.46 26.45
N ILE A 419 -14.79 10.35 25.69
CA ILE A 419 -14.13 11.12 24.63
C ILE A 419 -13.06 12.03 25.25
N VAL A 420 -13.40 12.76 26.32
CA VAL A 420 -12.47 13.69 26.99
C VAL A 420 -11.28 12.97 27.61
N LEU A 421 -11.52 11.91 28.40
CA LEU A 421 -10.48 11.25 29.20
C LEU A 421 -9.65 10.22 28.41
N VAL A 422 -10.22 9.60 27.36
CA VAL A 422 -9.58 8.47 26.66
C VAL A 422 -9.35 8.77 25.18
N LEU A 423 -10.39 9.13 24.42
CA LEU A 423 -10.26 9.20 22.96
C LEU A 423 -9.51 10.46 22.49
N ALA A 424 -9.69 11.61 23.14
CA ALA A 424 -8.97 12.84 22.82
C ALA A 424 -7.43 12.72 23.02
N PRO A 425 -6.90 12.27 24.17
CA PRO A 425 -5.46 12.09 24.32
C PRO A 425 -4.89 11.00 23.39
N LEU A 426 -5.61 9.90 23.16
CA LEU A 426 -5.21 8.88 22.18
C LEU A 426 -5.19 9.43 20.75
N GLN A 427 -6.12 10.30 20.38
CA GLN A 427 -6.15 10.96 19.07
C GLN A 427 -4.97 11.94 18.91
N GLY A 428 -4.59 12.65 19.98
CA GLY A 428 -3.37 13.46 20.00
C GLY A 428 -2.10 12.62 19.79
N LEU A 429 -1.99 11.48 20.50
CA LEU A 429 -0.89 10.52 20.30
C LEU A 429 -0.88 9.93 18.89
N ALA A 430 -2.05 9.57 18.35
CA ALA A 430 -2.19 9.05 17.00
C ALA A 430 -1.76 10.08 15.94
N ALA A 431 -2.18 11.33 16.07
CA ALA A 431 -1.81 12.41 15.15
C ALA A 431 -0.30 12.74 15.21
N ALA A 432 0.28 12.81 16.42
CA ALA A 432 1.72 12.96 16.58
C ALA A 432 2.48 11.79 15.93
N ALA A 433 2.08 10.54 16.22
CA ALA A 433 2.70 9.35 15.63
C ALA A 433 2.58 9.30 14.10
N ALA A 434 1.47 9.77 13.53
CA ALA A 434 1.31 9.93 12.09
C ALA A 434 2.34 10.92 11.54
N MET A 435 2.44 12.12 12.13
CA MET A 435 3.36 13.16 11.64
C MET A 435 4.85 12.80 11.81
N ARG A 436 5.25 12.03 12.83
CA ARG A 436 6.64 11.50 13.00
C ARG A 436 7.18 10.77 11.77
N SER A 437 6.28 10.20 10.96
CA SER A 437 6.60 9.48 9.71
C SER A 437 6.13 10.21 8.44
N GLY A 438 5.02 10.94 8.52
CA GLY A 438 4.29 11.47 7.36
C GLY A 438 4.25 12.99 7.21
N LEU A 439 4.78 13.80 8.14
CA LEU A 439 4.72 15.28 8.03
C LEU A 439 5.30 15.80 6.71
N ARG A 440 6.39 15.19 6.24
CA ARG A 440 7.05 15.53 4.96
C ARG A 440 6.18 15.19 3.75
N ASP A 441 5.43 14.09 3.84
CA ASP A 441 4.47 13.72 2.81
C ASP A 441 3.29 14.71 2.74
N VAL A 442 2.94 15.35 3.85
CA VAL A 442 1.92 16.41 3.90
C VAL A 442 2.44 17.74 3.33
N LEU A 443 3.69 18.11 3.64
CA LEU A 443 4.28 19.39 3.22
C LEU A 443 4.80 19.40 1.77
N TYR A 444 5.64 18.43 1.41
CA TYR A 444 6.31 18.35 0.11
C TYR A 444 5.55 17.48 -0.90
N GLY A 445 4.53 16.72 -0.46
CA GLY A 445 3.88 15.73 -1.30
C GLY A 445 4.67 14.41 -1.38
N PRO A 446 4.36 13.52 -2.33
CA PRO A 446 4.86 12.14 -2.32
C PRO A 446 6.34 12.12 -2.71
N ALA A 447 7.18 11.60 -1.82
CA ALA A 447 8.62 11.78 -1.96
C ALA A 447 9.27 11.12 -3.19
N GLY A 448 8.58 10.21 -3.88
CA GLY A 448 8.96 9.75 -5.23
C GLY A 448 9.06 10.86 -6.29
N ARG A 449 8.58 12.08 -5.99
CA ARG A 449 8.81 13.29 -6.80
C ARG A 449 10.22 13.87 -6.69
N TYR A 450 10.92 13.62 -5.59
CA TYR A 450 12.23 14.25 -5.30
C TYR A 450 13.38 13.24 -5.31
N MET A 451 13.09 11.96 -5.04
CA MET A 451 14.08 10.90 -5.07
C MET A 451 13.42 9.57 -5.45
N ARG A 452 14.06 8.82 -6.34
CA ARG A 452 13.65 7.47 -6.74
C ARG A 452 14.47 6.46 -5.98
N ARG A 453 13.81 5.48 -5.37
CA ARG A 453 14.48 4.37 -4.70
C ARG A 453 15.13 3.45 -5.73
N GLU A 454 16.36 3.03 -5.46
CA GLU A 454 16.94 1.87 -6.14
C GLU A 454 16.13 0.61 -5.84
N SER A 455 15.66 -0.01 -6.91
CA SER A 455 14.87 -1.24 -6.93
C SER A 455 15.74 -2.31 -7.59
N PRO A 456 15.89 -3.51 -6.99
CA PRO A 456 16.49 -4.63 -7.70
C PRO A 456 15.68 -4.88 -8.98
N TYR A 457 16.36 -5.18 -10.07
CA TYR A 457 15.72 -5.39 -11.37
C TYR A 457 14.71 -6.53 -11.30
N ALA A 458 13.50 -6.27 -11.78
CA ALA A 458 12.47 -7.27 -11.97
C ALA A 458 12.13 -7.36 -13.46
N LEU A 459 11.94 -8.57 -13.95
CA LEU A 459 11.86 -8.85 -15.38
C LEU A 459 10.39 -8.75 -15.84
N VAL A 460 10.10 -7.90 -16.83
CA VAL A 460 8.79 -7.88 -17.50
C VAL A 460 8.76 -8.95 -18.56
N VAL A 461 7.66 -9.69 -18.59
CA VAL A 461 7.07 -10.18 -19.84
C VAL A 461 5.69 -9.53 -19.90
N PRO A 462 5.29 -8.87 -21.00
CA PRO A 462 3.96 -8.24 -21.08
C PRO A 462 2.87 -9.32 -20.98
N ASP A 463 1.82 -9.02 -20.17
CA ASP A 463 0.78 -10.00 -19.82
C ASP A 463 -0.11 -10.41 -21.02
N ILE A 464 -0.18 -9.59 -22.06
CA ILE A 464 -0.94 -9.87 -23.30
C ILE A 464 -0.09 -9.38 -24.48
N GLY A 465 0.26 -10.31 -25.37
CA GLY A 465 1.07 -10.02 -26.56
C GLY A 465 1.57 -11.29 -27.26
N THR A 466 1.52 -11.25 -28.58
CA THR A 466 2.18 -12.19 -29.49
C THR A 466 3.71 -12.15 -29.31
N ARG A 467 4.45 -13.02 -30.02
CA ARG A 467 5.91 -13.07 -29.89
C ARG A 467 6.60 -11.77 -30.38
N THR A 468 5.97 -11.09 -31.33
CA THR A 468 6.40 -9.80 -31.90
C THR A 468 6.12 -8.62 -30.97
N ASP A 469 4.94 -8.57 -30.33
CA ASP A 469 4.63 -7.53 -29.33
C ASP A 469 5.65 -7.49 -28.17
N ARG A 470 6.16 -8.67 -27.79
CA ARG A 470 7.23 -8.82 -26.78
C ARG A 470 8.60 -8.33 -27.26
N ALA A 471 8.86 -8.33 -28.57
CA ALA A 471 10.10 -7.81 -29.15
C ALA A 471 10.04 -6.27 -29.27
N GLY A 472 8.85 -5.71 -29.49
CA GLY A 472 8.65 -4.26 -29.48
C GLY A 472 8.93 -3.60 -28.13
N ASP A 473 8.59 -4.26 -27.01
CA ASP A 473 8.75 -3.72 -25.66
C ASP A 473 10.23 -3.39 -25.32
N PRO A 474 10.57 -2.10 -25.06
CA PRO A 474 11.93 -1.70 -24.75
C PRO A 474 12.46 -2.26 -23.41
N ALA A 475 11.58 -2.56 -22.45
CA ALA A 475 11.97 -3.17 -21.17
C ALA A 475 12.35 -4.65 -21.35
N VAL A 476 11.62 -5.39 -22.19
CA VAL A 476 11.98 -6.77 -22.58
C VAL A 476 13.31 -6.78 -23.33
N ARG A 477 13.49 -5.88 -24.31
CA ARG A 477 14.76 -5.75 -25.06
C ARG A 477 15.95 -5.42 -24.16
N ALA A 478 15.79 -4.54 -23.17
CA ALA A 478 16.86 -4.21 -22.22
C ALA A 478 17.21 -5.39 -21.28
N ALA A 479 16.22 -6.17 -20.86
CA ALA A 479 16.44 -7.38 -20.05
C ALA A 479 17.11 -8.51 -20.86
N LEU A 480 16.73 -8.67 -22.14
CA LEU A 480 17.34 -9.65 -23.04
C LEU A 480 18.81 -9.30 -23.31
N ARG A 481 19.11 -8.02 -23.64
CA ARG A 481 20.48 -7.51 -23.82
C ARG A 481 21.39 -7.87 -22.65
N ARG A 482 20.94 -7.65 -21.42
CA ARG A 482 21.75 -7.97 -20.22
C ARG A 482 21.92 -9.47 -19.97
N ARG A 483 20.97 -10.31 -20.37
CA ARG A 483 21.14 -11.77 -20.31
C ARG A 483 22.18 -12.26 -21.32
N LEU A 484 22.18 -11.68 -22.52
CA LEU A 484 23.19 -11.96 -23.54
C LEU A 484 24.59 -11.47 -23.07
N GLN A 485 24.69 -10.25 -22.53
CA GLN A 485 25.92 -9.72 -21.91
C GLN A 485 26.43 -10.55 -20.71
N ALA A 486 25.54 -11.21 -19.97
CA ALA A 486 25.91 -12.09 -18.86
C ALA A 486 26.19 -13.55 -19.27
N GLY A 487 25.91 -13.91 -20.52
CA GLY A 487 26.04 -15.28 -21.04
C GLY A 487 27.09 -15.45 -22.15
N ALA A 488 27.51 -14.37 -22.81
CA ALA A 488 28.51 -14.37 -23.88
C ALA A 488 29.83 -13.75 -23.40
N GLY A 489 30.93 -14.49 -23.52
CA GLY A 489 32.29 -13.97 -23.33
C GLY A 489 32.86 -13.35 -24.61
N ASP A 490 33.67 -12.30 -24.45
CA ASP A 490 34.56 -11.57 -25.37
C ASP A 490 34.09 -11.15 -26.79
N HIS A 491 33.16 -11.84 -27.44
CA HIS A 491 32.64 -11.49 -28.79
C HIS A 491 31.44 -10.51 -28.72
N ALA A 492 31.32 -9.77 -27.62
CA ALA A 492 30.18 -8.90 -27.35
C ALA A 492 30.26 -7.53 -28.08
N LEU A 493 31.43 -7.16 -28.62
CA LEU A 493 31.67 -5.85 -29.24
C LEU A 493 31.20 -5.80 -30.70
N GLU A 494 31.37 -6.85 -31.49
CA GLU A 494 30.95 -6.88 -32.90
C GLU A 494 29.41 -6.82 -33.05
N LEU A 495 28.67 -7.41 -32.11
CA LEU A 495 27.21 -7.29 -31.99
C LEU A 495 26.74 -5.90 -31.51
N LEU A 496 27.65 -5.03 -31.07
CA LEU A 496 27.35 -3.68 -30.59
C LEU A 496 27.59 -2.60 -31.66
N ASP A 497 28.56 -2.79 -32.56
CA ASP A 497 28.85 -1.83 -33.64
C ASP A 497 27.78 -1.84 -34.74
N LEU A 498 27.13 -2.98 -35.02
CA LEU A 498 26.02 -3.08 -35.99
C LEU A 498 24.80 -2.21 -35.59
N ASP A 499 24.44 -2.17 -34.30
CA ASP A 499 23.34 -1.34 -33.79
C ASP A 499 23.73 0.16 -33.69
N ALA A 500 25.03 0.48 -33.61
CA ALA A 500 25.54 1.86 -33.61
C ALA A 500 25.51 2.51 -35.01
N ALA A 501 25.60 1.71 -36.07
CA ALA A 501 25.44 2.14 -37.46
C ALA A 501 23.99 2.50 -37.83
N GLY A 502 23.01 2.22 -36.95
CA GLY A 502 21.59 2.50 -37.18
C GLY A 502 20.84 1.45 -37.99
N GLU A 503 21.48 0.33 -38.33
CA GLU A 503 20.82 -0.79 -38.99
C GLU A 503 20.02 -1.61 -37.97
N GLN A 504 18.69 -1.61 -38.13
CA GLN A 504 17.80 -2.38 -37.27
C GLN A 504 18.08 -3.88 -37.46
N LEU A 505 18.65 -4.54 -36.44
CA LEU A 505 18.93 -5.98 -36.41
C LEU A 505 17.69 -6.90 -36.58
N TRP A 506 16.48 -6.33 -36.70
CA TRP A 506 15.21 -7.02 -36.90
C TRP A 506 14.29 -6.13 -37.76
N VAL A 507 14.08 -6.49 -39.03
CA VAL A 507 13.16 -5.76 -39.93
C VAL A 507 11.71 -6.02 -39.51
N ASP A 508 10.95 -4.94 -39.30
CA ASP A 508 9.52 -5.00 -38.98
C ASP A 508 8.70 -5.17 -40.27
N ALA A 509 8.06 -6.33 -40.43
CA ALA A 509 7.22 -6.66 -41.58
C ALA A 509 5.97 -5.77 -41.73
N SER A 510 5.67 -4.89 -40.77
CA SER A 510 4.56 -3.93 -40.82
C SER A 510 4.96 -2.52 -41.28
N MET A 511 6.25 -2.26 -41.49
CA MET A 511 6.72 -0.98 -42.05
C MET A 511 6.42 -0.89 -43.56
N PRO A 512 6.00 0.29 -44.09
CA PRO A 512 5.82 0.47 -45.53
C PRO A 512 7.13 0.18 -46.28
N GLY A 513 7.09 -0.75 -47.24
CA GLY A 513 8.26 -1.23 -47.99
C GLY A 513 8.92 -2.50 -47.45
N ALA A 514 8.48 -3.07 -46.32
CA ALA A 514 9.05 -4.32 -45.78
C ALA A 514 8.58 -5.59 -46.52
N ALA A 515 7.58 -5.49 -47.39
CA ALA A 515 7.06 -6.58 -48.22
C ALA A 515 7.40 -6.46 -49.71
N ASP A 516 8.01 -5.35 -50.13
CA ASP A 516 8.27 -5.07 -51.54
C ASP A 516 9.64 -5.63 -51.96
N THR A 517 9.65 -6.82 -52.57
CA THR A 517 10.79 -7.32 -53.35
C THR A 517 10.91 -6.58 -54.69
N ALA A 518 10.78 -5.26 -54.68
CA ALA A 518 10.85 -4.39 -55.84
C ALA A 518 12.28 -3.85 -56.00
N VAL A 519 12.99 -4.37 -57.01
CA VAL A 519 14.29 -3.84 -57.44
C VAL A 519 14.11 -2.38 -57.84
N ARG A 520 14.87 -1.46 -57.22
CA ARG A 520 14.78 -0.04 -57.55
C ARG A 520 15.37 0.20 -58.94
N GLU A 521 14.66 0.94 -59.80
CA GLU A 521 15.13 1.28 -61.15
C GLU A 521 16.51 1.96 -61.15
N ALA A 522 16.84 2.71 -60.10
CA ALA A 522 18.15 3.35 -59.93
C ALA A 522 19.32 2.37 -59.79
N ASP A 523 19.07 1.15 -59.31
CA ASP A 523 20.10 0.12 -59.11
C ASP A 523 20.22 -0.77 -60.37
N LEU A 524 19.10 -1.00 -61.07
CA LEU A 524 19.07 -1.53 -62.43
C LEU A 524 19.83 -0.62 -63.43
N ALA A 525 19.63 0.70 -63.34
CA ALA A 525 20.35 1.67 -64.17
C ALA A 525 21.86 1.75 -63.88
N ARG A 526 22.32 1.19 -62.75
CA ARG A 526 23.75 1.04 -62.39
C ARG A 526 24.31 -0.35 -62.71
N GLY A 527 23.50 -1.26 -63.26
CA GLY A 527 23.92 -2.61 -63.63
C GLY A 527 24.18 -3.55 -62.45
N THR A 528 23.78 -3.20 -61.24
CA THR A 528 23.99 -4.01 -60.03
C THR A 528 22.70 -4.74 -59.66
N LEU A 529 22.63 -6.03 -59.98
CA LEU A 529 21.58 -6.93 -59.51
C LEU A 529 21.89 -7.42 -58.08
N PRO A 530 20.87 -7.71 -57.24
CA PRO A 530 21.08 -8.40 -55.97
C PRO A 530 21.59 -9.83 -56.21
N ASP A 531 22.66 -10.23 -55.52
CA ASP A 531 23.09 -11.64 -55.49
C ASP A 531 22.10 -12.45 -54.63
N PHE A 532 21.41 -13.41 -55.26
CA PHE A 532 20.45 -14.29 -54.60
C PHE A 532 21.07 -15.61 -54.10
N GLY A 533 22.37 -15.62 -53.81
CA GLY A 533 23.02 -16.70 -53.08
C GLY A 533 23.23 -17.97 -53.92
N GLY A 534 23.65 -17.80 -55.18
CA GLY A 534 24.14 -18.91 -56.00
C GLY A 534 25.42 -19.53 -55.41
N GLU A 535 25.71 -20.79 -55.79
CA GLU A 535 26.96 -21.45 -55.38
C GLU A 535 28.17 -20.65 -55.87
N GLY A 536 28.96 -20.14 -54.92
CA GLY A 536 30.03 -19.15 -55.16
C GLY A 536 29.88 -17.85 -54.34
N SER A 537 28.75 -17.63 -53.67
CA SER A 537 28.52 -16.44 -52.83
C SER A 537 29.47 -16.36 -51.63
N ALA A 538 29.93 -15.14 -51.29
CA ALA A 538 30.91 -14.88 -50.23
C ALA A 538 30.45 -15.25 -48.80
N PHE A 539 29.16 -15.56 -48.60
CA PHE A 539 28.61 -15.99 -47.31
C PHE A 539 28.59 -17.50 -47.10
N THR A 540 28.98 -18.32 -48.10
CA THR A 540 29.16 -19.77 -47.96
C THR A 540 30.62 -20.15 -48.19
N GLY A 541 31.41 -20.17 -47.11
CA GLY A 541 32.85 -20.40 -47.17
C GLY A 541 33.25 -21.77 -47.74
N GLY A 542 33.81 -21.77 -48.95
CA GLY A 542 34.41 -22.94 -49.61
C GLY A 542 35.02 -22.55 -50.95
N GLY A 543 36.32 -22.31 -51.01
CA GLY A 543 36.99 -21.81 -52.21
C GLY A 543 37.51 -22.91 -53.14
N GLN A 544 37.33 -22.73 -54.45
CA GLN A 544 38.19 -23.26 -55.51
C GLN A 544 38.09 -22.39 -56.79
N VAL A 545 39.22 -22.22 -57.47
CA VAL A 545 39.46 -21.52 -58.75
C VAL A 545 40.31 -22.53 -59.54
N PRO A 546 40.06 -22.87 -60.84
CA PRO A 546 40.37 -21.93 -61.95
C PRO A 546 39.65 -22.10 -63.32
N ALA A 547 39.70 -21.02 -64.13
CA ALA A 547 40.05 -20.98 -65.57
C ALA A 547 39.85 -19.52 -66.07
N GLU A 548 40.91 -18.71 -66.19
CA GLU A 548 41.52 -18.28 -67.48
C GLU A 548 40.53 -17.52 -68.41
N ILE A 549 40.73 -16.26 -68.80
CA ILE A 549 41.88 -15.58 -69.44
C ILE A 549 41.76 -14.06 -69.08
N ALA A 550 42.78 -13.21 -68.87
CA ALA A 550 44.23 -13.25 -69.15
C ALA A 550 45.12 -12.44 -68.15
N ALA A 551 46.41 -12.39 -68.49
CA ALA A 551 47.56 -11.64 -67.97
C ALA A 551 47.52 -10.09 -68.26
N PRO A 552 48.36 -9.21 -67.63
CA PRO A 552 49.75 -9.53 -67.25
C PRO A 552 50.38 -9.00 -65.94
N GLN A 553 51.46 -9.74 -65.59
CA GLN A 553 52.69 -9.32 -64.88
C GLN A 553 52.62 -8.95 -63.40
N GLU A 554 52.80 -9.97 -62.54
CA GLU A 554 54.11 -10.22 -61.89
C GLU A 554 54.23 -11.71 -61.50
N GLY A 555 55.28 -12.40 -61.96
CA GLY A 555 55.36 -13.87 -61.94
C GLY A 555 56.22 -14.44 -60.80
N ILE A 556 55.64 -15.37 -60.04
CA ILE A 556 56.37 -16.31 -59.17
C ILE A 556 56.88 -17.47 -60.06
N PRO A 557 58.13 -17.94 -59.92
CA PRO A 557 58.71 -18.96 -60.79
C PRO A 557 58.13 -20.37 -60.55
N ASP A 558 57.96 -21.13 -61.64
CA ASP A 558 57.20 -22.39 -61.69
C ASP A 558 58.07 -23.67 -61.71
N SER A 559 59.36 -23.56 -61.40
CA SER A 559 60.25 -24.73 -61.32
C SER A 559 61.16 -24.76 -60.09
N LEU A 560 61.44 -25.98 -59.60
CA LEU A 560 62.43 -26.22 -58.55
C LEU A 560 63.87 -25.89 -58.99
N ALA A 561 64.11 -25.65 -60.28
CA ALA A 561 65.36 -25.09 -60.79
C ALA A 561 65.47 -23.58 -60.49
N GLU A 562 64.43 -22.80 -60.80
CA GLU A 562 64.40 -21.35 -60.54
C GLU A 562 64.39 -20.99 -59.05
N LEU A 563 63.86 -21.87 -58.19
CA LEU A 563 63.94 -21.71 -56.74
C LEU A 563 65.37 -21.89 -56.18
N ARG A 564 66.31 -22.44 -56.97
CA ARG A 564 67.70 -22.64 -56.57
C ARG A 564 68.60 -21.45 -56.94
N ASP A 565 68.32 -20.77 -58.05
CA ASP A 565 69.04 -19.54 -58.45
C ASP A 565 68.64 -18.30 -57.63
N ARG A 566 67.48 -18.31 -56.96
CA ARG A 566 67.07 -17.23 -56.03
C ARG A 566 67.61 -17.38 -54.59
N ARG A 567 68.63 -18.22 -54.37
CA ARG A 567 69.34 -18.39 -53.08
C ARG A 567 70.87 -18.48 -53.24
N GLY A 568 71.42 -17.77 -54.23
CA GLY A 568 72.84 -17.38 -54.28
C GLY A 568 73.04 -16.00 -53.69
#